data_AF-A0A349E6H2-F1
#
_entry.id   AF-A0A349E6H2-F1
#
_cell.length_a   1.000
_cell.length_b   1.000
_cell.length_c   1.000
_cell.angle_alpha   90.00
_cell.angle_beta   90.00
_cell.angle_gamma   90.00
#
_symmetry.space_group_name_H-M   'P 1'
#
loop_
_entity.id
_entity.type
_entity.pdbx_description
1 polymer ?
#
loop_
_entity_poly.entity_id
_entity_poly.type
_entity_poly.pdbx_seq_one_letter_code
_entity_poly.pdbx_strand_id
1 'polypeptide(L)'
;MSSKIPVAISFTGLANLLGVVGVIGSLIFVGLELRQSQIIALASQQQARTGTLVDIIGTFSYPDNPANWEDMVTNNLSEAQFNLGANAAYQLWMLHENDHLQHELGLIDEGVWTAKVAAMRNLYGICEFRSISELALTFSNAALSEIVLDWEYEEC
;
A
#
# COMPACT_ATOMS: atom_id res chain seq x y z
N MET A 1 65.87 18.15 27.37
CA MET A 1 64.56 18.85 27.38
C MET A 1 63.49 17.81 27.12
N SER A 2 62.77 17.37 28.15
CA SER A 2 61.71 16.37 28.02
C SER A 2 60.40 17.05 28.42
N SER A 3 59.59 17.39 27.43
CA SER A 3 58.28 17.99 27.63
C SER A 3 57.33 16.90 28.10
N LYS A 4 57.06 16.85 29.41
CA LYS A 4 55.99 16.02 29.96
C LYS A 4 54.67 16.75 29.70
N ILE A 5 53.93 16.30 28.71
CA ILE A 5 52.55 16.73 28.48
C ILE A 5 51.73 16.27 29.70
N PRO A 6 51.18 17.17 30.53
CA PRO A 6 50.34 16.77 31.64
C PRO A 6 48.92 16.66 31.11
N VAL A 7 48.53 15.50 30.57
CA VAL A 7 47.12 15.22 30.35
C VAL A 7 46.52 14.85 31.71
N ALA A 8 46.06 15.85 32.46
CA ALA A 8 45.26 15.64 33.65
C ALA A 8 43.86 15.19 33.21
N ILE A 9 43.69 13.90 32.92
CA ILE A 9 42.37 13.30 32.68
C ILE A 9 41.67 13.26 34.04
N SER A 10 40.78 14.21 34.31
CA SER A 10 39.92 14.13 35.49
C SER A 10 38.90 13.01 35.31
N PHE A 11 38.66 12.21 36.35
CA PHE A 11 37.62 11.17 36.34
C PHE A 11 36.25 11.74 35.94
N THR A 12 35.97 12.98 36.34
CA THR A 12 34.76 13.72 35.94
C THR A 12 34.71 13.97 34.43
N GLY A 13 35.81 14.37 33.80
CA GLY A 13 35.87 14.58 32.36
C GLY A 13 35.66 13.29 31.57
N LEU A 14 36.25 12.18 32.04
CA LEU A 14 36.06 10.86 31.43
C LEU A 14 34.62 10.36 31.59
N ALA A 15 34.04 10.49 32.79
CA ALA A 15 32.66 10.09 33.05
C ALA A 15 31.67 10.90 32.20
N ASN A 16 31.90 12.21 32.03
CA ASN A 16 31.03 13.05 31.22
C ASN A 16 31.13 12.72 29.72
N LEU A 17 32.35 12.46 29.23
CA LEU A 17 32.55 11.99 27.85
C LEU A 17 31.83 10.66 27.60
N LEU A 18 31.99 9.68 28.51
CA LEU A 18 31.31 8.39 28.41
C LEU A 18 29.79 8.53 28.50
N GLY A 19 29.29 9.44 29.33
CA GLY A 19 27.87 9.76 29.42
C GLY A 19 27.30 10.31 28.11
N VAL A 20 27.97 11.31 27.51
CA VAL A 20 27.55 11.89 26.23
C VAL A 20 27.64 10.86 25.10
N VAL A 21 28.72 10.07 25.05
CA VAL A 21 28.86 8.97 24.06
C VAL A 21 27.76 7.93 24.26
N GLY A 22 27.41 7.62 25.52
CA GLY A 22 26.31 6.71 25.84
C GLY A 22 24.95 7.21 25.34
N VAL A 23 24.65 8.50 25.52
CA VAL A 23 23.42 9.12 25.02
C VAL A 23 23.39 9.14 23.48
N ILE A 24 24.51 9.49 22.84
CA ILE A 24 24.58 9.47 21.37
C ILE A 24 24.41 8.04 20.85
N GLY A 25 25.07 7.06 21.48
CA GLY A 25 24.96 5.65 21.12
C GLY A 25 23.54 5.11 21.26
N SER A 26 22.82 5.47 22.32
CA SER A 26 21.43 5.05 22.50
C SER A 26 20.49 5.66 21.46
N LEU A 27 20.68 6.95 21.12
CA LEU A 27 19.87 7.61 20.08
C LEU A 27 20.08 7.01 18.69
N ILE A 28 21.33 6.64 18.35
CA ILE A 28 21.62 5.93 17.09
C ILE A 28 20.91 4.59 17.06
N PHE A 29 20.97 3.82 18.14
CA PHE A 29 20.31 2.52 18.23
C PHE A 29 18.78 2.65 18.07
N VAL A 30 18.16 3.61 18.77
CA VAL A 30 16.73 3.90 18.63
C VAL A 30 16.37 4.32 17.20
N GLY A 31 17.18 5.17 16.56
CA GLY A 31 16.96 5.57 15.17
C GLY A 31 16.99 4.39 14.19
N LEU A 32 17.90 3.43 14.41
CA LEU A 32 17.98 2.20 13.62
C LEU A 32 16.78 1.29 13.86
N GLU A 33 16.34 1.13 15.12
CA GLU A 33 15.17 0.32 15.49
C GLU A 33 13.88 0.87 14.89
N LEU A 34 13.68 2.20 14.94
CA LEU A 34 12.53 2.87 14.33
C LEU A 34 12.48 2.66 12.81
N ARG A 35 13.63 2.78 12.13
CA ARG A 35 13.73 2.51 10.68
C ARG A 35 13.38 1.05 10.36
N GLN A 36 13.90 0.11 11.15
CA GLN A 36 13.59 -1.31 10.95
C GLN A 36 12.10 -1.59 11.19
N SER A 37 11.52 -1.02 12.25
CA SER A 37 10.10 -1.15 12.56
C SER A 37 9.22 -0.64 11.42
N GLN A 38 9.56 0.51 10.84
CA GLN A 38 8.86 1.04 9.67
C GLN A 38 8.95 0.09 8.47
N ILE A 39 10.12 -0.46 8.16
CA ILE A 39 10.29 -1.42 7.04
C ILE A 39 9.43 -2.67 7.26
N ILE A 40 9.38 -3.20 8.49
CA ILE A 40 8.55 -4.36 8.82
C ILE A 40 7.07 -4.05 8.64
N ALA A 41 6.61 -2.88 9.11
CA ALA A 41 5.23 -2.45 8.96
C ALA A 41 4.81 -2.31 7.49
N LEU A 42 5.69 -1.76 6.64
CA LEU A 42 5.43 -1.66 5.20
C LEU A 42 5.39 -3.03 4.53
N ALA A 43 6.32 -3.91 4.89
CA ALA A 43 6.33 -5.27 4.36
C ALA A 43 5.08 -6.06 4.78
N SER A 44 4.63 -5.93 6.02
CA SER A 44 3.41 -6.61 6.50
C SER A 44 2.15 -6.06 5.85
N GLN A 45 2.08 -4.75 5.60
CA GLN A 45 0.99 -4.14 4.85
C GLN A 45 0.95 -4.64 3.40
N GLN A 46 2.10 -4.69 2.73
CA GLN A 46 2.20 -5.24 1.38
C GLN A 46 1.85 -6.72 1.31
N GLN A 47 2.23 -7.51 2.33
CA GLN A 47 1.86 -8.92 2.43
C GLN A 47 0.35 -9.09 2.65
N ALA A 48 -0.26 -8.33 3.57
CA ALA A 48 -1.69 -8.38 3.83
C ALA A 48 -2.49 -8.05 2.56
N ARG A 49 -2.07 -7.00 1.85
CA ARG A 49 -2.66 -6.61 0.58
C ARG A 49 -2.55 -7.70 -0.49
N THR A 50 -1.36 -8.30 -0.63
CA THR A 50 -1.14 -9.40 -1.59
C THR A 50 -2.01 -10.60 -1.23
N GLY A 51 -2.15 -10.90 0.07
CA GLY A 51 -3.06 -11.94 0.57
C GLY A 51 -4.50 -11.67 0.16
N THR A 52 -5.03 -10.47 0.40
CA THR A 52 -6.38 -10.09 -0.03
C THR A 52 -6.58 -10.25 -1.53
N LEU A 53 -5.60 -9.85 -2.37
CA LEU A 53 -5.71 -10.03 -3.82
C LEU A 53 -5.71 -11.51 -4.22
N VAL A 54 -4.84 -12.33 -3.60
CA VAL A 54 -4.81 -13.78 -3.84
C VAL A 54 -6.11 -14.43 -3.40
N ASP A 55 -6.72 -13.98 -2.30
CA ASP A 55 -8.01 -14.49 -1.83
C ASP A 55 -9.14 -14.15 -2.82
N ILE A 56 -9.19 -12.93 -3.34
CA ILE A 56 -10.13 -12.52 -4.39
C ILE A 56 -9.96 -13.43 -5.61
N ILE A 57 -8.73 -13.59 -6.11
CA ILE A 57 -8.42 -14.45 -7.26
C ILE A 57 -8.80 -15.91 -6.97
N GLY A 58 -8.58 -16.38 -5.74
CA GLY A 58 -8.90 -17.75 -5.31
C GLY A 58 -10.38 -18.09 -5.46
N THR A 59 -11.28 -17.11 -5.30
CA THR A 59 -12.72 -17.33 -5.47
C THR A 59 -13.11 -17.76 -6.89
N PHE A 60 -12.32 -17.35 -7.89
CA PHE A 60 -12.53 -17.72 -9.30
C PHE A 60 -12.15 -19.18 -9.59
N SER A 61 -11.39 -19.81 -8.70
CA SER A 61 -10.99 -21.21 -8.81
C SER A 61 -11.99 -22.19 -8.16
N TYR A 62 -13.09 -21.69 -7.58
CA TYR A 62 -14.07 -22.55 -6.92
C TYR A 62 -14.91 -23.38 -7.91
N PRO A 63 -15.19 -24.66 -7.59
CA PRO A 63 -15.73 -25.61 -8.56
C PRO A 63 -17.20 -25.37 -8.94
N ASP A 64 -17.97 -24.63 -8.14
CA ASP A 64 -19.40 -24.41 -8.38
C ASP A 64 -19.67 -23.48 -9.59
N ASN A 65 -18.74 -22.56 -9.88
CA ASN A 65 -18.80 -21.66 -11.03
C ASN A 65 -17.39 -21.12 -11.35
N PRO A 66 -16.50 -21.96 -11.93
CA PRO A 66 -15.12 -21.58 -12.18
C PRO A 66 -15.04 -20.52 -13.27
N ALA A 67 -14.11 -19.59 -13.11
CA ALA A 67 -13.79 -18.53 -14.07
C ALA A 67 -12.29 -18.27 -14.05
N ASN A 68 -11.70 -17.70 -15.11
CA ASN A 68 -10.33 -17.21 -15.00
C ASN A 68 -10.34 -15.78 -14.48
N TRP A 69 -9.35 -15.46 -13.64
CA TRP A 69 -9.10 -14.05 -13.28
C TRP A 69 -8.79 -13.20 -14.53
N GLU A 70 -8.17 -13.81 -15.55
CA GLU A 70 -7.95 -13.16 -16.85
C GLU A 70 -9.27 -12.69 -17.49
N ASP A 71 -10.31 -13.53 -17.44
CA ASP A 71 -11.63 -13.19 -17.99
C ASP A 71 -12.25 -12.02 -17.22
N MET A 72 -12.00 -11.91 -15.91
CA MET A 72 -12.41 -10.75 -15.10
C MET A 72 -11.69 -9.46 -15.54
N VAL A 73 -10.36 -9.48 -15.65
CA VAL A 73 -9.58 -8.27 -15.97
C VAL A 73 -9.69 -7.86 -17.44
N THR A 74 -10.11 -8.78 -18.32
CA THR A 74 -10.33 -8.52 -19.75
C THR A 74 -11.80 -8.33 -20.11
N ASN A 75 -12.70 -8.34 -19.13
CA ASN A 75 -14.16 -8.23 -19.31
C ASN A 75 -14.74 -9.28 -20.28
N ASN A 76 -14.33 -10.53 -20.11
CA ASN A 76 -14.76 -11.70 -20.89
C ASN A 76 -15.48 -12.74 -20.03
N LEU A 77 -15.97 -12.36 -18.85
CA LEU A 77 -16.81 -13.23 -18.03
C LEU A 77 -18.12 -13.53 -18.77
N SER A 78 -18.63 -14.75 -18.60
CA SER A 78 -19.96 -15.11 -19.11
C SER A 78 -21.05 -14.51 -18.23
N GLU A 79 -22.27 -14.38 -18.75
CA GLU A 79 -23.43 -13.90 -17.97
C GLU A 79 -23.67 -14.73 -16.70
N ALA A 80 -23.38 -16.04 -16.73
CA ALA A 80 -23.48 -16.91 -15.56
C ALA A 80 -22.46 -16.58 -14.46
N GLN A 81 -21.37 -15.89 -14.80
CA GLN A 81 -20.30 -15.47 -13.90
C GLN A 81 -20.44 -14.00 -13.46
N PHE A 82 -21.48 -13.28 -13.88
CA PHE A 82 -21.71 -11.87 -13.54
C PHE A 82 -21.54 -11.59 -12.03
N ASN A 83 -22.22 -12.37 -11.18
CA ASN A 83 -22.17 -12.15 -9.73
C ASN A 83 -20.75 -12.34 -9.15
N LEU A 84 -19.95 -13.23 -9.74
CA LEU A 84 -18.56 -13.43 -9.34
C LEU A 84 -17.72 -12.19 -9.70
N GLY A 85 -17.86 -11.69 -10.93
CA GLY A 85 -17.23 -10.45 -11.39
C GLY A 85 -17.65 -9.22 -10.59
N ALA A 86 -18.94 -9.05 -10.34
CA ALA A 86 -19.49 -7.93 -9.58
C ALA A 86 -18.96 -7.89 -8.14
N ASN A 87 -18.91 -9.04 -7.45
CA ASN A 87 -18.34 -9.12 -6.11
C ASN A 87 -16.83 -8.79 -6.12
N ALA A 88 -16.09 -9.33 -7.10
CA ALA A 88 -14.67 -9.04 -7.25
C ALA A 88 -14.41 -7.55 -7.54
N ALA A 89 -15.22 -6.91 -8.39
CA ALA A 89 -15.13 -5.48 -8.67
C ALA A 89 -15.30 -4.64 -7.39
N TYR A 90 -16.30 -4.95 -6.55
CA TYR A 90 -16.47 -4.27 -5.28
C TYR A 90 -15.30 -4.49 -4.31
N GLN A 91 -14.79 -5.73 -4.22
CA GLN A 91 -13.62 -6.05 -3.40
C GLN A 91 -12.34 -5.33 -3.88
N LEU A 92 -12.16 -5.17 -5.20
CA LEU A 92 -11.07 -4.38 -5.76
C LEU A 92 -11.19 -2.90 -5.40
N TRP A 93 -12.39 -2.32 -5.36
CA TRP A 93 -12.55 -0.95 -4.90
C TRP A 93 -12.13 -0.76 -3.44
N MET A 94 -12.43 -1.73 -2.56
CA MET A 94 -11.91 -1.72 -1.19
C MET A 94 -10.38 -1.79 -1.13
N LEU A 95 -9.77 -2.54 -2.06
CA LEU A 95 -8.31 -2.60 -2.23
C LEU A 95 -7.74 -1.27 -2.73
N HIS A 96 -8.41 -0.62 -3.68
CA HIS A 96 -8.01 0.66 -4.26
C HIS A 96 -8.11 1.81 -3.27
N GLU A 97 -9.14 1.83 -2.41
CA GLU A 97 -9.23 2.76 -1.28
C GLU A 97 -8.01 2.64 -0.35
N ASN A 98 -7.59 1.40 -0.07
CA ASN A 98 -6.40 1.17 0.74
C ASN A 98 -5.11 1.60 0.03
N ASP A 99 -5.02 1.41 -1.28
CA ASP A 99 -3.90 1.89 -2.08
C ASP A 99 -3.81 3.42 -2.08
N HIS A 100 -4.95 4.10 -2.22
CA HIS A 100 -5.02 5.56 -2.17
C HIS A 100 -4.49 6.10 -0.84
N LEU A 101 -4.97 5.55 0.29
CA LEU A 101 -4.47 5.94 1.61
C LEU A 101 -2.95 5.72 1.75
N GLN A 102 -2.41 4.63 1.20
CA GLN A 102 -0.98 4.38 1.24
C GLN A 102 -0.17 5.35 0.37
N HIS A 103 -0.72 5.76 -0.77
CA HIS A 103 -0.11 6.81 -1.59
C HIS A 103 -0.08 8.15 -0.87
N GLU A 104 -1.18 8.56 -0.23
CA GLU A 104 -1.23 9.79 0.60
C GLU A 104 -0.20 9.78 1.74
N LEU A 105 0.11 8.59 2.28
CA LEU A 105 1.15 8.39 3.31
C LEU A 105 2.58 8.30 2.75
N GLY A 106 2.77 8.40 1.42
CA GLY A 106 4.07 8.31 0.75
C GLY A 106 4.66 6.89 0.71
N LEU A 107 3.81 5.86 0.84
CA LEU A 107 4.21 4.46 0.90
C LEU A 107 4.16 3.75 -0.46
N ILE A 108 3.56 4.40 -1.46
CA ILE A 108 3.51 3.95 -2.85
C ILE A 108 4.33 4.90 -3.71
N ASP A 109 5.27 4.35 -4.48
CA ASP A 109 6.03 5.10 -5.49
C ASP A 109 5.10 5.69 -6.55
N GLU A 110 5.40 6.91 -7.03
CA GLU A 110 4.53 7.63 -7.96
C GLU A 110 4.31 6.90 -9.29
N GLY A 111 5.32 6.17 -9.79
CA GLY A 111 5.17 5.36 -11.00
C GLY A 111 4.23 4.18 -10.77
N VAL A 112 4.31 3.56 -9.59
CA VAL A 112 3.39 2.49 -9.18
C VAL A 112 1.97 3.04 -9.00
N TRP A 113 1.84 4.21 -8.39
CA TRP A 113 0.55 4.88 -8.19
C TRP A 113 -0.14 5.18 -9.54
N THR A 114 0.60 5.73 -10.50
CA THR A 114 0.09 5.99 -11.85
C THR A 114 -0.49 4.72 -12.49
N ALA A 115 0.20 3.58 -12.37
CA ALA A 115 -0.29 2.31 -12.88
C ALA A 115 -1.55 1.82 -12.15
N LYS A 116 -1.66 2.06 -10.84
CA LYS A 116 -2.87 1.71 -10.07
C LYS A 116 -4.06 2.58 -10.47
N VAL A 117 -3.87 3.87 -10.66
CA VAL A 117 -4.94 4.77 -11.16
C VAL A 117 -5.43 4.31 -12.53
N ALA A 118 -4.54 3.87 -13.42
CA ALA A 118 -4.94 3.29 -14.69
C ALA A 118 -5.79 2.02 -14.51
N ALA A 119 -5.45 1.14 -13.57
CA ALA A 119 -6.26 -0.04 -13.25
C ALA A 119 -7.64 0.32 -12.67
N MET A 120 -7.71 1.30 -11.77
CA MET A 120 -8.97 1.81 -11.22
C MET A 120 -9.88 2.39 -12.32
N ARG A 121 -9.29 3.18 -13.23
CA ARG A 121 -10.02 3.76 -14.35
C ARG A 121 -10.49 2.67 -15.33
N ASN A 122 -9.66 1.66 -15.58
CA ASN A 122 -10.08 0.51 -16.38
C ASN A 122 -11.28 -0.21 -15.74
N LEU A 123 -11.22 -0.51 -14.43
CA LEU A 123 -12.32 -1.15 -13.71
C LEU A 123 -13.61 -0.31 -13.75
N TYR A 124 -13.51 1.00 -13.47
CA TYR A 124 -14.65 1.91 -13.57
C TYR A 124 -15.20 1.93 -15.00
N GLY A 125 -14.32 1.89 -16.01
CA GLY A 125 -14.64 1.89 -17.43
C GLY A 125 -15.43 0.67 -17.93
N ILE A 126 -15.44 -0.45 -17.19
CA ILE A 126 -16.17 -1.65 -17.57
C ILE A 126 -17.67 -1.44 -17.36
N CYS A 127 -18.43 -1.33 -18.46
CA CYS A 127 -19.88 -1.06 -18.39
C CYS A 127 -20.67 -2.09 -17.59
N GLU A 128 -20.30 -3.37 -17.67
CA GLU A 128 -20.94 -4.45 -16.91
C GLU A 128 -20.88 -4.23 -15.39
N PHE A 129 -19.82 -3.58 -14.90
CA PHE A 129 -19.60 -3.32 -13.48
C PHE A 129 -19.69 -1.82 -13.11
N ARG A 130 -20.22 -0.97 -14.00
CA ARG A 130 -20.31 0.48 -13.79
C ARG A 130 -21.10 0.82 -12.53
N SER A 131 -22.30 0.26 -12.39
CA SER A 131 -23.18 0.50 -11.25
C SER A 131 -22.57 0.04 -9.92
N ILE A 132 -21.80 -1.06 -9.95
CA ILE A 132 -21.06 -1.56 -8.79
C ILE A 132 -19.93 -0.59 -8.41
N SER A 133 -19.23 -0.06 -9.41
CA SER A 133 -18.14 0.90 -9.20
C SER A 133 -18.66 2.23 -8.67
N GLU A 134 -19.78 2.74 -9.19
CA GLU A 134 -20.46 3.94 -8.68
C GLU A 134 -20.93 3.76 -7.23
N LEU A 135 -21.49 2.59 -6.92
CA LEU A 135 -21.89 2.25 -5.55
C LEU A 135 -20.67 2.24 -4.61
N ALA A 136 -19.58 1.60 -5.01
CA ALA A 136 -18.36 1.54 -4.20
C ALA A 136 -17.79 2.96 -3.96
N LEU A 137 -17.69 3.78 -5.02
CA LEU A 137 -17.18 5.14 -4.93
C LEU A 137 -18.05 6.08 -4.08
N THR A 138 -19.33 5.76 -3.89
CA THR A 138 -20.23 6.49 -2.97
C THR A 138 -19.78 6.38 -1.50
N PHE A 139 -19.08 5.28 -1.15
CA PHE A 139 -18.56 5.02 0.19
C PHE A 139 -17.05 5.22 0.31
N SER A 140 -16.37 5.59 -0.78
CA SER A 140 -14.95 5.90 -0.83
C SER A 140 -14.62 7.32 -0.39
N ASN A 141 -13.34 7.58 -0.14
CA ASN A 141 -12.84 8.95 0.02
C ASN A 141 -13.10 9.77 -1.25
N ALA A 142 -13.62 10.99 -1.08
CA ALA A 142 -13.94 11.89 -2.20
C ALA A 142 -12.74 12.17 -3.12
N ALA A 143 -11.51 12.22 -2.57
CA ALA A 143 -10.30 12.43 -3.35
C ALA A 143 -10.02 11.25 -4.32
N LEU A 144 -10.28 10.02 -3.88
CA LEU A 144 -10.18 8.84 -4.75
C LEU A 144 -11.22 8.93 -5.88
N SER A 145 -12.46 9.25 -5.54
CA SER A 145 -13.54 9.39 -6.51
C SER A 145 -13.20 10.46 -7.56
N GLU A 146 -12.65 11.60 -7.16
CA GLU A 146 -12.21 12.65 -8.09
C GLU A 146 -11.12 12.14 -9.06
N ILE A 147 -10.10 11.44 -8.56
CA ILE A 147 -9.00 10.89 -9.38
C ILE A 147 -9.51 9.92 -10.45
N VAL A 148 -10.51 9.10 -10.10
CA VAL A 148 -11.13 8.16 -11.03
C VAL A 148 -12.02 8.92 -12.03
N LEU A 149 -12.93 9.77 -11.54
CA LEU A 149 -13.97 10.42 -12.34
C LEU A 149 -13.46 11.57 -13.22
N ASP A 150 -12.24 12.07 -13.00
CA ASP A 150 -11.57 13.06 -13.87
C ASP A 150 -11.10 12.47 -15.23
N TRP A 151 -11.51 11.25 -15.56
CA TRP A 151 -11.21 10.58 -16.83
C TRP A 151 -12.43 10.55 -17.76
N GLU A 152 -12.17 10.58 -19.07
CA GLU A 152 -13.22 10.48 -20.09
C GLU A 152 -13.57 9.00 -20.33
N TYR A 153 -14.83 8.63 -20.06
CA TYR A 153 -15.34 7.27 -20.20
C TYR A 153 -16.28 7.16 -21.38
N GLU A 154 -16.29 6.00 -22.04
CA GLU A 154 -17.34 5.63 -22.98
C GLU A 154 -18.70 5.55 -22.26
N GLU A 155 -19.77 5.92 -22.96
CA GLU A 155 -21.14 5.81 -22.44
C GLU A 155 -21.53 4.33 -22.28
N CYS A 156 -22.00 4.04 -21.07
CA CYS A 156 -22.75 2.84 -20.72
C CYS A 156 -24.23 3.25 -20.54
#